data_AF-A0A4Y2RY39-F1
#
_entry.id   AF-A0A4Y2RY39-F1
#
_cell.length_a   1.000
_cell.length_b   1.000
_cell.length_c   1.000
_cell.angle_alpha   90.00
_cell.angle_beta   90.00
_cell.angle_gamma   90.00
#
_symmetry.space_group_name_H-M   'P 1'
#
loop_
_entity.id
_entity.type
_entity.pdbx_description
1 polymer ?
#
loop_
_entity_poly.entity_id
_entity_poly.type
_entity_poly.pdbx_seq_one_letter_code
_entity_poly.pdbx_strand_id
1 'polypeptide(L)'
;MYCPEVVFNELPTKTVSQEKFLSNACNKGRFIAVLSAKLESGGFPAKLATEGAENLIAPSAIAAAVAEERKCAALVEEAIDLLMILTPLASPSRNIFFLETRERKLAE
;
A
#
# COMPACT_ATOMS: atom_id res chain seq x y z
N MET A 1 11.35 -13.97 20.39
CA MET A 1 10.48 -13.15 21.27
C MET A 1 9.03 -13.51 20.91
N TYR A 2 8.24 -14.07 21.83
CA TYR A 2 6.86 -14.48 21.55
C TYR A 2 5.94 -13.25 21.43
N CYS A 3 5.09 -13.21 20.40
CA CYS A 3 4.00 -12.24 20.27
C CYS A 3 2.67 -13.01 20.27
N PRO A 4 1.75 -12.71 21.22
CA PRO A 4 0.46 -13.37 21.27
C PRO A 4 -0.43 -12.97 20.09
N GLU A 5 -1.43 -13.79 19.79
CA GLU A 5 -2.49 -13.38 18.88
C GLU A 5 -3.27 -12.21 19.48
N VAL A 6 -3.46 -11.16 18.69
CA VAL A 6 -4.23 -9.98 19.06
C VAL A 6 -5.54 -10.02 18.28
N VAL A 7 -6.66 -9.93 18.99
CA VAL A 7 -7.98 -9.74 18.39
C VAL A 7 -8.27 -8.24 18.44
N PHE A 8 -8.40 -7.60 17.28
CA PHE A 8 -8.71 -6.17 17.18
C PHE A 8 -9.85 -5.98 16.18
N ASN A 9 -10.94 -5.37 16.65
CA ASN A 9 -12.13 -5.10 15.84
C ASN A 9 -12.20 -3.61 15.48
N GLU A 10 -11.88 -2.71 16.43
CA GLU A 10 -11.74 -1.27 16.19
C GLU A 10 -10.61 -0.73 17.10
N LEU A 11 -9.61 -0.11 16.46
CA LEU A 11 -8.36 0.46 17.01
C LEU A 11 -7.76 -0.27 18.24
N PRO A 12 -6.69 -1.07 18.06
CA PRO A 12 -6.04 -1.73 19.20
C PRO A 12 -5.45 -0.69 20.15
N THR A 13 -5.84 -0.75 21.43
CA THR A 13 -5.06 -0.13 22.51
C THR A 13 -3.64 -0.71 22.45
N LYS A 14 -2.67 0.17 22.18
CA LYS A 14 -1.26 -0.11 21.84
C LYS A 14 -0.56 -0.94 22.94
N THR A 15 -0.74 -2.26 22.91
CA THR A 15 -0.16 -3.19 23.91
C THR A 15 1.17 -3.80 23.46
N VAL A 16 1.49 -3.72 22.16
CA VAL A 16 2.72 -4.27 21.56
C VAL A 16 3.26 -3.32 20.47
N SER A 17 4.59 -3.31 20.27
CA SER A 17 5.20 -2.54 19.17
C SER A 17 4.78 -3.09 17.80
N GLN A 18 4.80 -2.23 16.77
CA GLN A 18 4.44 -2.61 15.40
C GLN A 18 5.28 -3.79 14.89
N GLU A 19 6.60 -3.73 15.05
CA GLU A 19 7.50 -4.82 14.64
C GLU A 19 7.16 -6.14 15.33
N LYS A 20 6.86 -6.10 16.64
CA LYS A 20 6.50 -7.29 17.41
C LYS A 20 5.13 -7.83 16.98
N PHE A 21 4.14 -6.97 16.79
CA PHE A 21 2.81 -7.34 16.31
C PHE A 21 2.89 -7.98 14.92
N LEU A 22 3.61 -7.33 13.99
CA LEU A 22 3.82 -7.83 12.65
C LEU A 22 4.72 -9.05 12.63
N SER A 23 5.52 -9.38 13.65
CA SER A 23 6.29 -10.64 13.65
C SER A 23 5.41 -11.90 13.71
N ASN A 24 4.15 -11.79 14.16
CA ASN A 24 3.21 -12.90 14.25
C ASN A 24 2.37 -13.03 12.96
N ALA A 25 2.42 -14.20 12.32
CA ALA A 25 1.72 -14.46 11.05
C ALA A 25 0.19 -14.35 11.15
N CYS A 26 -0.42 -14.81 12.24
CA CYS A 26 -1.86 -14.71 12.47
C CYS A 26 -2.29 -13.23 12.61
N ASN A 27 -1.49 -12.43 13.31
CA ASN A 27 -1.73 -10.99 13.46
C ASN A 27 -1.61 -10.26 12.12
N LYS A 28 -0.57 -10.58 11.32
CA LYS A 28 -0.45 -10.05 9.95
C LYS A 28 -1.68 -10.37 9.12
N GLY A 29 -2.12 -11.63 9.13
CA GLY A 29 -3.28 -12.09 8.35
C GLY A 29 -4.56 -11.35 8.72
N ARG A 30 -4.86 -11.22 10.02
CA ARG A 30 -6.01 -10.44 10.49
C ARG A 30 -5.90 -8.96 10.12
N PHE A 31 -4.71 -8.38 10.23
CA PHE A 31 -4.49 -6.97 9.91
C PHE A 31 -4.75 -6.67 8.45
N ILE A 32 -4.23 -7.52 7.56
CA ILE A 32 -4.47 -7.43 6.12
C ILE A 32 -5.98 -7.55 5.86
N ALA A 33 -6.68 -8.53 6.45
CA ALA A 33 -8.12 -8.70 6.23
C ALA A 33 -8.94 -7.48 6.65
N VAL A 34 -8.67 -6.92 7.83
CA VAL A 34 -9.36 -5.73 8.34
C VAL A 34 -9.05 -4.50 7.48
N LEU A 35 -7.79 -4.31 7.09
CA LEU A 35 -7.38 -3.17 6.26
C LEU A 35 -8.01 -3.26 4.86
N SER A 36 -7.96 -4.43 4.21
CA SER A 36 -8.58 -4.65 2.90
C SER A 36 -10.08 -4.36 2.94
N ALA A 37 -10.81 -4.89 3.94
CA ALA A 37 -12.24 -4.62 4.08
C ALA A 37 -12.54 -3.12 4.29
N LYS A 38 -11.68 -2.40 5.03
CA LYS A 38 -11.81 -0.95 5.21
C LYS A 38 -11.55 -0.16 3.92
N LEU A 39 -10.56 -0.55 3.14
CA LEU A 39 -10.29 0.06 1.83
C LEU A 39 -11.44 -0.18 0.86
N GLU A 40 -11.91 -1.42 0.78
CA GLU A 40 -12.99 -1.84 -0.12
C GLU A 40 -14.31 -1.15 0.25
N SER A 41 -14.65 -1.04 1.54
CA SER A 41 -15.82 -0.27 1.98
C SER A 41 -15.71 1.23 1.69
N GLY A 42 -14.49 1.76 1.58
CA GLY A 42 -14.21 3.12 1.12
C GLY A 42 -14.22 3.28 -0.41
N GLY A 43 -14.51 2.22 -1.18
CA GLY A 43 -14.52 2.23 -2.64
C GLY A 43 -13.15 2.02 -3.28
N PHE A 44 -12.14 1.62 -2.51
CA PHE A 44 -10.79 1.33 -3.01
C PHE A 44 -10.58 -0.19 -3.12
N PRO A 45 -10.46 -0.75 -4.33
CA PRO A 45 -10.19 -2.18 -4.50
C PRO A 45 -8.86 -2.57 -3.85
N ALA A 46 -8.88 -3.56 -2.95
CA ALA A 46 -7.67 -4.08 -2.34
C ALA A 46 -7.14 -5.28 -3.13
N LYS A 47 -5.82 -5.35 -3.34
CA LYS A 47 -5.13 -6.53 -3.91
C LYS A 47 -3.98 -6.92 -2.99
N LEU A 48 -3.85 -8.20 -2.70
CA LEU A 48 -2.77 -8.74 -1.86
C LEU A 48 -1.72 -9.44 -2.73
N ALA A 49 -0.46 -9.05 -2.57
CA ALA A 49 0.65 -9.71 -3.24
C ALA A 49 1.10 -10.97 -2.48
N THR A 50 1.34 -12.06 -3.19
CA THR A 50 1.81 -13.33 -2.63
C THR A 50 3.32 -13.41 -2.46
N GLU A 51 4.08 -12.67 -3.27
CA GLU A 51 5.55 -12.70 -3.29
C GLU A 51 6.16 -11.34 -2.93
N GLY A 52 5.77 -10.28 -3.64
CA GLY A 52 6.24 -8.92 -3.43
C GLY A 52 5.25 -7.89 -3.97
N ALA A 53 5.19 -6.72 -3.34
CA ALA A 53 4.22 -5.68 -3.70
C ALA A 53 4.47 -5.16 -5.14
N GLU A 54 5.73 -5.10 -5.55
CA GLU A 54 6.18 -4.71 -6.88
C GLU A 54 5.54 -5.54 -8.01
N ASN A 55 5.25 -6.82 -7.75
CA ASN A 55 4.60 -7.73 -8.70
C ASN A 55 3.14 -7.36 -8.97
N LEU A 56 2.51 -6.58 -8.08
CA LEU A 56 1.14 -6.09 -8.29
C LEU A 56 1.08 -4.61 -8.60
N ILE A 57 1.97 -3.79 -8.06
CA ILE A 57 1.96 -2.34 -8.25
C ILE A 57 2.22 -1.99 -9.71
N ALA A 58 3.31 -2.49 -10.31
CA ALA A 58 3.65 -2.15 -11.68
C ALA A 58 2.58 -2.62 -12.68
N PRO A 59 2.11 -3.87 -12.66
CA PRO A 59 1.04 -4.31 -13.56
C PRO A 59 -0.29 -3.58 -13.33
N SER A 60 -0.64 -3.26 -12.07
CA SER A 60 -1.89 -2.54 -11.78
C SER A 60 -1.83 -1.08 -12.24
N ALA A 61 -0.67 -0.41 -12.11
CA ALA A 61 -0.47 0.94 -12.62
C ALA A 61 -0.55 0.99 -14.16
N ILE A 62 0.07 0.02 -14.85
CA ILE A 62 -0.04 -0.11 -16.31
C ILE A 62 -1.51 -0.34 -16.70
N ALA A 63 -2.17 -1.32 -16.08
CA ALA A 63 -3.56 -1.65 -16.39
C ALA A 63 -4.47 -0.43 -16.17
N ALA A 64 -4.30 0.33 -15.09
CA ALA A 64 -5.05 1.55 -14.85
C ALA A 64 -4.76 2.64 -15.89
N ALA A 65 -3.51 2.81 -16.30
CA ALA A 65 -3.12 3.79 -17.33
C ALA A 65 -3.66 3.43 -18.73
N VAL A 66 -3.74 2.13 -19.04
CA VAL A 66 -4.19 1.62 -20.35
C VAL A 66 -5.72 1.54 -20.42
N ALA A 67 -6.39 1.05 -19.37
CA ALA A 67 -7.82 0.70 -19.40
C ALA A 67 -8.77 1.91 -19.31
N GLU A 68 -8.37 2.99 -18.65
CA GLU A 68 -9.34 4.03 -18.25
C GLU A 68 -9.44 5.24 -19.21
N GLU A 69 -8.72 5.28 -20.34
CA GLU A 69 -8.51 6.52 -21.15
C GLU A 69 -8.05 7.74 -20.31
N ARG A 70 -7.68 7.52 -19.04
CA ARG A 70 -7.33 8.57 -18.11
C ARG A 70 -5.96 9.12 -18.46
N LYS A 71 -5.93 10.43 -18.68
CA LYS A 71 -4.70 11.17 -18.96
C LYS A 71 -3.76 11.26 -17.76
N CYS A 72 -4.23 10.90 -16.57
CA CYS A 72 -3.52 11.07 -15.31
C CYS A 72 -3.67 9.85 -14.39
N ALA A 73 -2.56 9.37 -13.86
CA ALA A 73 -2.50 8.38 -12.79
C ALA A 73 -1.66 8.93 -11.62
N ALA A 74 -2.03 8.59 -10.38
CA ALA A 74 -1.29 8.98 -9.19
C ALA A 74 -0.81 7.72 -8.46
N LEU A 75 0.49 7.65 -8.20
CA LEU A 75 1.12 6.65 -7.33
C LEU A 75 1.43 7.31 -5.99
N VAL A 76 0.93 6.72 -4.91
CA VAL A 76 1.16 7.20 -3.54
C VAL A 76 2.05 6.18 -2.84
N GLU A 77 3.36 6.46 -2.78
CA GLU A 77 4.35 5.55 -2.21
C GLU A 77 5.52 6.30 -1.61
N GLU A 78 6.20 5.67 -0.65
CA GLU A 78 7.43 6.19 -0.05
C GLU A 78 8.68 5.73 -0.83
N ALA A 79 8.61 4.60 -1.54
CA ALA A 79 9.74 3.98 -2.20
C ALA A 79 9.95 4.53 -3.63
N ILE A 80 11.03 5.29 -3.82
CA ILE A 80 11.40 5.88 -5.12
C ILE A 80 11.74 4.83 -6.20
N ASP A 81 12.13 3.61 -5.79
CA ASP A 81 12.50 2.53 -6.70
C ASP A 81 11.35 2.11 -7.62
N LEU A 82 10.10 2.30 -7.20
CA LEU A 82 8.90 2.05 -8.02
C LEU A 82 8.72 3.09 -9.12
N LEU A 83 9.24 4.31 -8.94
CA LEU A 83 9.27 5.33 -9.98
C LEU A 83 10.10 4.88 -11.19
N MET A 84 11.23 4.22 -10.92
CA MET A 84 12.12 3.68 -11.95
C MET A 84 11.43 2.57 -12.75
N ILE A 85 10.58 1.76 -12.10
CA ILE A 85 9.82 0.69 -12.77
C ILE A 85 8.72 1.28 -13.67
N LEU A 86 8.07 2.37 -13.26
CA LEU A 86 6.98 2.99 -14.02
C LEU A 86 7.45 3.88 -15.17
N THR A 87 8.64 4.47 -15.09
CA THR A 87 9.17 5.40 -16.10
C THR A 87 9.23 4.82 -17.52
N PRO A 88 9.71 3.58 -17.76
CA PRO A 88 9.70 2.94 -19.08
C PRO A 88 8.30 2.61 -19.60
N LEU A 89 7.33 2.47 -18.69
CA LEU A 89 5.96 2.06 -18.98
C LEU A 89 5.04 3.27 -19.19
N ALA A 90 5.53 4.47 -18.87
CA ALA A 90 4.82 5.72 -19.06
C ALA A 90 4.74 6.06 -20.56
N SER A 91 3.52 6.21 -21.06
CA SER A 91 3.31 6.75 -22.41
C SER A 91 3.59 8.27 -22.39
N PRO A 92 4.26 8.84 -23.40
CA PRO A 92 4.55 10.28 -23.45
C PRO A 92 3.30 11.17 -23.50
N SER A 93 2.11 10.60 -23.71
CA SER A 93 0.82 11.30 -23.69
C SER A 93 0.07 11.22 -22.34
N ARG A 94 0.66 10.60 -21.31
CA ARG A 94 0.04 10.38 -20.00
C ARG A 94 0.90 10.99 -18.89
N ASN A 95 0.24 11.65 -17.94
CA ASN A 95 0.89 12.21 -16.76
C ASN A 95 0.84 11.19 -15.61
N ILE A 96 2.00 10.88 -15.03
CA ILE A 96 2.10 10.08 -13.81
C ILE A 96 2.59 11.00 -12.69
N PHE A 97 1.80 11.10 -11.62
CA PHE A 97 2.14 11.87 -10.44
C PHE A 97 2.64 10.94 -9.35
N PHE A 98 3.78 11.27 -8.75
CA PHE A 98 4.30 10.57 -7.57
C PHE A 98 4.06 11.42 -6.34
N LEU A 99 3.33 10.85 -5.37
CA LEU A 99 3.03 11.50 -4.12
C LEU A 99 3.84 10.83 -3.01
N GLU A 100 4.93 11.48 -2.59
CA GLU A 100 5.73 11.04 -1.45
C GLU A 100 5.02 11.43 -0.15
N THR A 101 4.66 10.45 0.67
CA THR A 101 4.11 10.68 2.01
C THR A 101 5.23 10.81 3.04
N ARG A 102 6.00 11.91 3.01
CA ARG A 102 6.91 12.23 4.12
C ARG A 102 6.16 12.88 5.27
N GLU A 103 6.43 12.43 6.48
CA GLU A 103 6.13 13.24 7.66
C GLU A 103 7.00 14.49 7.63
N ARG A 104 6.37 15.67 7.51
CA ARG A 104 7.06 16.91 7.85
C ARG A 104 7.22 16.89 9.37
N LYS A 105 8.44 16.64 9.87
CA LYS A 105 8.77 17.07 11.23
C LYS A 105 8.52 18.57 11.28
N LEU A 106 7.49 19.01 12.02
CA LEU A 106 7.47 20.39 12.49
C LEU A 106 8.73 20.53 13.36
N ALA A 107 9.68 21.35 12.91
CA ALA A 107 10.73 21.81 13.78
C ALA A 107 10.08 22.67 14.87
N GLU A 108 10.26 22.28 16.13
CA GLU A 108 10.06 23.16 17.29
C GLU A 108 11.04 24.33 17.26
#